data_AF-A0A970GLZ3-F1
#
_entry.id   AF-A0A970GLZ3-F1
#
_cell.length_a   1.000
_cell.length_b   1.000
_cell.length_c   1.000
_cell.angle_alpha   90.00
_cell.angle_beta   90.00
_cell.angle_gamma   90.00
#
_symmetry.space_group_name_H-M   'P 1'
#
loop_
_entity.id
_entity.type
_entity.pdbx_description
1 polymer ?
#
loop_
_entity_poly.entity_id
_entity_poly.type
_entity_poly.pdbx_seq_one_letter_code
_entity_poly.pdbx_strand_id
1 'polypeptide(L)'
;EMDVVDGEVVGVQYMGDDGKLEVEIGVGIVMDYNLPGDQVFSDIFTTLIQVRDWLRAGDCEELSTTGLAEVTKCTDDLLRWRSEIGAKVNRLEMTRERMTDFRLNVQKLLSQTEDIDLAQVVMELKMEENAYRTALASGARIIQPSLLDFLR
;
A
#
# COMPACT_ATOMS: atom_id res chain seq x y z
N GLU A 1 -7.63 -21.12 -23.81
CA GLU A 1 -8.13 -21.46 -25.15
C GLU A 1 -9.36 -22.33 -25.04
N MET A 2 -10.32 -22.17 -25.94
CA MET A 2 -11.54 -23.00 -25.97
C MET A 2 -11.34 -24.06 -27.05
N ASP A 3 -11.46 -25.32 -26.67
CA ASP A 3 -11.46 -26.42 -27.61
C ASP A 3 -12.85 -26.51 -28.21
N VAL A 4 -12.95 -26.35 -29.54
CA VAL A 4 -14.21 -26.34 -30.26
C VAL A 4 -14.27 -27.51 -31.23
N VAL A 5 -15.30 -28.34 -31.11
CA VAL A 5 -15.60 -29.44 -32.05
C VAL A 5 -17.00 -29.20 -32.60
N ASP A 6 -17.15 -29.21 -33.94
CA ASP A 6 -18.42 -28.96 -34.63
C ASP A 6 -19.16 -27.67 -34.22
N GLY A 7 -18.40 -26.63 -33.88
CA GLY A 7 -18.95 -25.33 -33.44
C GLY A 7 -19.34 -25.28 -31.96
N GLU A 8 -19.07 -26.33 -31.19
CA GLU A 8 -19.38 -26.42 -29.76
C GLU A 8 -18.12 -26.47 -28.91
N VAL A 9 -18.11 -25.74 -27.79
CA VAL A 9 -17.00 -25.77 -26.84
C VAL A 9 -17.02 -27.10 -26.07
N VAL A 10 -15.98 -27.91 -26.19
CA VAL A 10 -15.84 -29.22 -25.53
C VAL A 10 -14.82 -29.20 -24.39
N GLY A 11 -13.98 -28.17 -24.33
CA GLY A 11 -12.97 -28.01 -23.29
C GLY A 11 -12.50 -26.56 -23.18
N VAL A 12 -11.92 -26.22 -22.04
CA VAL A 12 -11.25 -24.94 -21.82
C VAL A 12 -9.88 -25.23 -21.24
N GLN A 13 -8.83 -24.89 -21.98
CA GLN A 13 -7.45 -25.01 -21.53
C GLN A 13 -6.95 -23.66 -21.01
N TYR A 14 -6.36 -23.64 -19.82
CA TYR A 14 -5.66 -22.47 -19.33
C TYR A 14 -4.33 -22.29 -20.10
N MET A 15 -4.11 -21.09 -20.64
CA MET A 15 -2.87 -20.72 -21.35
C MET A 15 -2.08 -19.62 -20.65
N GLY A 16 -2.44 -19.29 -19.41
CA GLY A 16 -1.65 -18.36 -18.62
C GLY A 16 -0.44 -19.04 -17.99
N ASP A 17 0.23 -18.30 -17.12
CA ASP A 17 1.32 -18.81 -16.31
C ASP A 17 0.90 -18.96 -14.83
N ASP A 18 1.68 -19.75 -14.09
CA ASP A 18 1.52 -19.95 -12.65
C ASP A 18 2.38 -18.97 -11.85
N GLY A 19 2.79 -17.87 -12.48
CA GLY A 19 3.69 -16.89 -11.89
C GLY A 19 3.03 -16.24 -10.67
N LYS A 20 3.79 -16.07 -9.59
CA LYS A 20 3.34 -15.31 -8.43
C LYS A 20 3.88 -13.89 -8.52
N LEU A 21 2.98 -12.93 -8.50
CA LEU A 21 3.31 -11.51 -8.41
C LEU A 21 3.36 -11.13 -6.94
N GLU A 22 4.57 -10.78 -6.51
CA GLU A 22 4.89 -10.47 -5.13
C GLU A 22 5.19 -8.98 -4.99
N VAL A 23 4.72 -8.39 -3.90
CA VAL A 23 4.99 -6.98 -3.55
C VAL A 23 5.38 -6.88 -2.08
N GLU A 24 6.40 -6.07 -1.79
CA GLU A 24 6.78 -5.74 -0.42
C GLU A 24 5.82 -4.66 0.12
N ILE A 25 5.16 -4.97 1.24
CA ILE A 25 4.14 -4.10 1.86
C ILE A 25 4.63 -3.48 3.17
N GLY A 26 5.83 -3.85 3.61
CA GLY A 26 6.51 -3.31 4.78
C GLY A 26 7.86 -4.00 4.94
N VAL A 27 8.69 -3.52 5.87
CA VAL A 27 10.07 -4.00 6.04
C VAL A 27 10.09 -5.52 6.23
N GLY A 28 10.55 -6.24 5.21
CA GLY A 28 10.67 -7.70 5.22
C GLY A 28 9.34 -8.46 5.13
N ILE A 29 8.24 -7.79 4.77
CA ILE A 29 6.92 -8.40 4.60
C ILE A 29 6.54 -8.37 3.12
N VAL A 30 6.58 -9.53 2.49
CA VAL A 30 6.15 -9.73 1.10
C VAL A 30 4.75 -10.35 1.06
N MET A 31 3.95 -9.93 0.09
CA MET A 31 2.61 -10.46 -0.17
C MET A 31 2.43 -10.76 -1.66
N ASP A 32 1.84 -11.91 -1.95
CA ASP A 32 1.36 -12.28 -3.28
C ASP A 32 -0.04 -11.68 -3.53
N TYR A 33 -0.21 -11.00 -4.67
CA TYR A 33 -1.46 -10.28 -4.97
C TYR A 33 -2.19 -10.75 -6.23
N ASN A 34 -1.64 -11.71 -6.96
CA ASN A 34 -2.35 -12.37 -8.05
C ASN A 34 -2.81 -13.77 -7.65
N LEU A 35 -3.76 -14.29 -8.42
CA LEU A 35 -4.21 -15.66 -8.32
C LEU A 35 -4.29 -16.22 -9.74
N PRO A 36 -3.54 -17.28 -10.06
CA PRO A 36 -3.58 -17.93 -11.37
C PRO A 36 -4.99 -18.39 -11.73
N GLY A 37 -5.33 -18.27 -13.01
CA GLY A 37 -6.71 -18.51 -13.49
C GLY A 37 -7.09 -19.99 -13.51
N ASP A 38 -6.11 -20.88 -13.63
CA ASP A 38 -6.28 -22.32 -13.46
C ASP A 38 -6.74 -22.67 -12.04
N GLN A 39 -6.16 -22.05 -11.00
CA GLN A 39 -6.54 -22.32 -9.60
C GLN A 39 -7.96 -21.84 -9.27
N VAL A 40 -8.42 -20.79 -9.95
CA VAL A 40 -9.75 -20.21 -9.73
C VAL A 40 -10.82 -20.90 -10.56
N PHE A 41 -10.50 -21.29 -11.80
CA PHE A 41 -11.49 -21.67 -12.81
C PHE A 41 -11.29 -23.06 -13.42
N SER A 42 -10.42 -23.92 -12.88
CA SER A 42 -10.13 -25.26 -13.46
C SER A 42 -11.39 -26.09 -13.71
N ASP A 43 -12.30 -26.11 -12.73
CA ASP A 43 -13.38 -27.10 -12.70
C ASP A 43 -14.68 -26.52 -13.27
N ILE A 44 -14.91 -25.21 -13.09
CA ILE A 44 -16.20 -24.58 -13.42
C ILE A 44 -16.53 -24.65 -14.91
N PHE A 45 -15.55 -24.48 -15.79
CA PHE A 45 -15.81 -24.54 -17.23
C PHE A 45 -16.15 -25.96 -17.68
N THR A 46 -15.48 -26.97 -17.12
CA THR A 46 -15.77 -28.38 -17.38
C THR A 46 -17.16 -28.75 -16.86
N THR A 47 -17.51 -28.33 -15.64
CA THR A 47 -18.85 -28.54 -15.07
C THR A 47 -19.94 -27.86 -15.90
N LEU A 48 -19.73 -26.63 -16.37
CA LEU A 48 -20.71 -25.92 -17.20
C LEU A 48 -20.91 -26.58 -18.57
N ILE A 49 -19.85 -27.13 -19.16
CA ILE A 49 -19.92 -27.90 -20.41
C ILE A 49 -20.72 -29.18 -20.18
N GLN A 50 -20.44 -29.94 -19.11
CA GLN A 50 -21.19 -31.15 -18.76
C GLN A 50 -22.67 -30.86 -18.50
N VAL A 51 -22.98 -29.81 -17.75
CA VAL A 51 -24.36 -29.38 -17.47
C VAL A 51 -25.10 -29.01 -18.76
N ARG A 52 -24.45 -28.30 -19.69
CA ARG A 52 -25.02 -28.00 -21.01
C ARG A 52 -25.33 -29.29 -21.77
N ASP A 53 -24.43 -30.27 -21.76
CA ASP A 53 -24.59 -31.51 -22.51
C ASP A 53 -25.73 -32.37 -21.94
N TRP A 54 -25.86 -32.46 -20.61
CA TRP A 54 -27.01 -33.09 -19.96
C TRP A 54 -28.33 -32.38 -20.27
N LEU A 55 -28.34 -31.05 -20.27
CA LEU A 55 -29.53 -30.25 -20.63
C LEU A 55 -29.98 -30.50 -22.08
N ARG A 56 -29.03 -30.69 -23.00
CA ARG A 56 -29.32 -30.97 -24.42
C ARG A 56 -29.75 -32.43 -24.64
N ALA A 57 -29.18 -33.35 -23.88
CA ALA A 57 -29.57 -34.76 -23.90
C ALA A 57 -30.93 -35.01 -23.23
N GLY A 58 -31.44 -34.05 -22.44
CA GLY A 58 -32.66 -34.22 -21.65
C GLY A 58 -32.46 -35.11 -20.41
N ASP A 59 -31.22 -35.24 -19.94
CA ASP A 59 -30.86 -36.07 -18.80
C ASP A 59 -31.14 -35.35 -17.47
N CYS A 60 -32.39 -35.39 -17.05
CA CYS A 60 -32.84 -34.76 -15.82
C CYS A 60 -32.32 -35.46 -14.55
N GLU A 61 -31.92 -36.72 -14.64
CA GLU A 61 -31.45 -37.50 -13.49
C GLU A 61 -30.04 -37.06 -13.08
N GLU A 62 -29.10 -37.05 -14.03
CA GLU A 62 -27.73 -36.59 -13.79
C GLU A 62 -27.64 -35.09 -13.49
N LEU A 63 -28.50 -34.28 -14.12
CA LEU A 63 -28.57 -32.84 -13.85
C LEU A 63 -28.99 -32.55 -12.40
N SER A 64 -30.00 -33.27 -11.89
CA SER A 64 -30.53 -33.05 -10.55
C SER A 64 -29.65 -33.64 -9.45
N THR A 65 -28.92 -34.71 -9.72
CA THR A 65 -28.11 -35.42 -8.72
C THR A 65 -26.67 -34.91 -8.68
N THR A 66 -26.04 -34.77 -9.85
CA THR A 66 -24.61 -34.44 -9.97
C THR A 66 -24.40 -33.00 -10.41
N GLY A 67 -25.13 -32.54 -11.44
CA GLY A 67 -24.93 -31.22 -12.03
C GLY A 67 -25.12 -30.05 -11.07
N LEU A 68 -26.21 -30.06 -10.29
CA LEU A 68 -26.46 -28.99 -9.30
C LEU A 68 -25.42 -28.99 -8.18
N ALA A 69 -24.97 -30.17 -7.74
CA ALA A 69 -23.98 -30.31 -6.69
C ALA A 69 -22.61 -29.76 -7.13
N GLU A 70 -22.16 -30.12 -8.33
CA GLU A 70 -20.88 -29.64 -8.88
C GLU A 70 -20.90 -28.13 -9.16
N VAL A 71 -22.02 -27.57 -9.65
CA VAL A 71 -22.15 -26.11 -9.83
C VAL A 71 -22.10 -25.38 -8.49
N THR A 72 -22.76 -25.94 -7.46
CA THR A 72 -22.74 -25.37 -6.11
C THR A 72 -21.32 -25.38 -5.55
N LYS A 73 -20.60 -26.51 -5.68
CA LYS A 73 -19.21 -26.64 -5.26
C LYS A 73 -18.29 -25.64 -5.97
N CYS A 74 -18.40 -25.49 -7.28
CA CYS A 74 -17.63 -24.49 -8.03
C CYS A 74 -17.92 -23.07 -7.54
N THR A 75 -19.18 -22.77 -7.18
CA THR A 75 -19.59 -21.47 -6.63
C THR A 75 -18.97 -21.23 -5.26
N ASP A 76 -18.94 -22.24 -4.40
CA ASP A 76 -18.32 -22.18 -3.07
C ASP A 76 -16.81 -21.97 -3.17
N ASP A 77 -16.14 -22.63 -4.13
CA ASP A 77 -14.71 -22.45 -4.38
C ASP A 77 -14.39 -21.02 -4.86
N LEU A 78 -15.21 -20.47 -5.78
CA LEU A 78 -15.08 -19.06 -6.18
C LEU A 78 -15.31 -18.10 -5.01
N LEU A 79 -16.28 -18.39 -4.13
CA LEU A 79 -16.56 -17.58 -2.95
C LEU A 79 -15.39 -17.63 -1.96
N ARG A 80 -14.76 -18.81 -1.80
CA ARG A 80 -13.56 -18.99 -0.99
C ARG A 80 -12.40 -18.14 -1.51
N TRP A 81 -12.09 -18.21 -2.81
CA TRP A 81 -11.04 -17.39 -3.42
C TRP A 81 -11.34 -15.90 -3.30
N ARG A 82 -12.58 -15.47 -3.51
CA ARG A 82 -13.00 -14.08 -3.30
C ARG A 82 -12.81 -13.62 -1.85
N SER A 83 -13.09 -14.50 -0.90
CA SER A 83 -12.90 -14.21 0.54
C SER A 83 -11.43 -14.07 0.89
N GLU A 84 -10.56 -14.91 0.32
CA GLU A 84 -9.11 -14.79 0.48
C GLU A 84 -8.58 -13.47 -0.08
N ILE A 85 -9.01 -13.08 -1.29
CA ILE A 85 -8.67 -11.78 -1.87
C ILE A 85 -9.14 -10.64 -0.96
N GLY A 86 -10.38 -10.72 -0.43
CA GLY A 86 -10.89 -9.74 0.52
C GLY A 86 -10.04 -9.61 1.79
N ALA A 87 -9.56 -10.73 2.34
CA ALA A 87 -8.65 -10.72 3.48
C ALA A 87 -7.30 -10.07 3.15
N LYS A 88 -6.74 -10.33 1.95
CA LYS A 88 -5.51 -9.68 1.48
C LYS A 88 -5.70 -8.18 1.32
N VAL A 89 -6.82 -7.73 0.75
CA VAL A 89 -7.19 -6.31 0.62
C VAL A 89 -7.25 -5.64 1.99
N ASN A 90 -7.97 -6.22 2.96
CA ASN A 90 -8.05 -5.69 4.32
C ASN A 90 -6.66 -5.54 4.96
N ARG A 91 -5.77 -6.52 4.76
CA ARG A 91 -4.39 -6.46 5.26
C ARG A 91 -3.58 -5.35 4.60
N LEU A 92 -3.74 -5.13 3.29
CA LEU A 92 -3.11 -4.01 2.59
C LEU A 92 -3.61 -2.66 3.10
N GLU A 93 -4.91 -2.51 3.33
CA GLU A 93 -5.51 -1.29 3.87
C GLU A 93 -4.98 -0.97 5.27
N MET A 94 -4.97 -1.95 6.19
CA MET A 94 -4.39 -1.77 7.53
C MET A 94 -2.91 -1.39 7.46
N THR A 95 -2.16 -1.99 6.52
CA THR A 95 -0.74 -1.69 6.34
C THR A 95 -0.54 -0.26 5.82
N ARG A 96 -1.38 0.20 4.89
CA ARG A 96 -1.39 1.57 4.38
C ARG A 96 -1.71 2.60 5.48
N GLU A 97 -2.67 2.30 6.34
CA GLU A 97 -3.01 3.16 7.48
C GLU A 97 -1.83 3.27 8.45
N ARG A 98 -1.24 2.15 8.84
CA ARG A 98 -0.04 2.13 9.70
C ARG A 98 1.14 2.91 9.09
N MET A 99 1.36 2.81 7.78
CA MET A 99 2.42 3.57 7.11
C MET A 99 2.12 5.07 7.07
N THR A 100 0.84 5.44 6.99
CA THR A 100 0.41 6.85 7.08
C THR A 100 0.67 7.41 8.48
N ASP A 101 0.33 6.66 9.52
CA ASP A 101 0.59 7.04 10.92
C ASP A 101 2.10 7.14 11.20
N PHE A 102 2.87 6.18 10.69
CA PHE A 102 4.33 6.20 10.81
C PHE A 102 4.91 7.46 10.16
N ARG A 103 4.47 7.80 8.95
CA ARG A 103 4.89 9.03 8.25
C ARG A 103 4.55 10.29 9.06
N LEU A 104 3.34 10.39 9.60
CA LEU A 104 2.93 11.54 10.43
C LEU A 104 3.78 11.64 11.71
N ASN A 105 4.08 10.52 12.34
CA ASN A 105 4.94 10.50 13.54
C ASN A 105 6.37 10.94 13.21
N VAL A 106 6.96 10.41 12.14
CA VAL A 106 8.29 10.83 11.68
C VAL A 106 8.31 12.32 11.33
N GLN A 107 7.28 12.83 10.64
CA GLN A 107 7.16 14.26 10.35
C GLN A 107 7.07 15.12 11.62
N LYS A 108 6.34 14.65 12.63
CA LYS A 108 6.24 15.33 13.94
C LYS A 108 7.58 15.34 14.68
N LEU A 109 8.30 14.22 14.70
CA LEU A 109 9.62 14.13 15.31
C LEU A 109 10.64 15.04 14.61
N LEU A 110 10.56 15.12 13.27
CA LEU A 110 11.39 16.02 12.47
C LEU A 110 11.10 17.49 12.82
N SER A 111 9.83 17.91 12.79
CA SER A 111 9.44 19.27 13.18
C SER A 111 9.84 19.60 14.61
N GLN A 112 9.68 18.68 15.58
CA GLN A 112 10.13 18.93 16.95
C GLN A 112 11.65 19.12 17.05
N THR A 113 12.44 18.40 16.24
CA THR A 113 13.89 18.53 16.25
C THR A 113 14.33 19.82 15.55
N GLU A 114 13.75 20.14 14.38
CA GLU A 114 14.08 21.35 13.60
C GLU A 114 13.56 22.65 14.22
N ASP A 115 12.33 22.66 14.76
CA ASP A 115 11.70 23.87 15.34
C ASP A 115 12.37 24.30 16.66
N ILE A 116 12.92 23.35 17.44
CA ILE A 116 13.69 23.67 18.66
C ILE A 116 15.03 24.34 18.28
N ASP A 117 15.73 23.84 17.26
CA ASP A 117 17.02 24.37 16.85
C ASP A 117 16.92 25.77 16.24
N LEU A 118 15.90 26.08 15.44
CA LEU A 118 15.73 27.42 14.86
C LEU A 118 15.47 28.49 15.94
N ALA A 119 14.64 28.20 16.94
CA ALA A 119 14.37 29.13 18.04
C ALA A 119 15.63 29.42 18.87
N GLN A 120 16.43 28.38 19.16
CA GLN A 120 17.69 28.52 19.87
C GLN A 120 18.71 29.33 19.06
N VAL A 121 18.92 29.00 17.77
CA VAL A 121 19.85 29.71 16.89
C VAL A 121 19.49 31.20 16.75
N VAL A 122 18.20 31.54 16.66
CA VAL A 122 17.76 32.95 16.61
C VAL A 122 18.03 33.68 17.93
N MET A 123 17.81 33.03 19.08
CA MET A 123 18.14 33.62 20.38
C MET A 123 19.64 33.86 20.54
N GLU A 124 20.46 32.88 20.13
CA GLU A 124 21.91 32.94 20.21
C GLU A 124 22.47 34.06 19.31
N LEU A 125 21.96 34.16 18.07
CA LEU A 125 22.25 35.27 17.16
C LEU A 125 21.86 36.63 17.76
N LYS A 126 20.68 36.74 18.39
CA LYS A 126 20.24 37.99 19.03
C LYS A 126 21.09 38.38 20.24
N MET A 127 21.56 37.39 21.01
CA MET A 127 22.51 37.63 22.10
C MET A 127 23.86 38.13 21.56
N GLU A 128 24.39 37.50 20.51
CA GLU A 128 25.63 37.98 19.87
C GLU A 128 25.47 39.39 19.27
N GLU A 129 24.37 39.67 18.56
CA GLU A 129 24.07 41.01 18.03
C GLU A 129 24.02 42.06 19.16
N ASN A 130 23.42 41.71 20.30
CA ASN A 130 23.31 42.59 21.46
C ASN A 130 24.68 42.84 22.11
N ALA A 131 25.46 41.77 22.32
CA ALA A 131 26.81 41.85 22.85
C ALA A 131 27.71 42.71 21.93
N TYR A 132 27.63 42.52 20.61
CA TYR A 132 28.36 43.30 19.62
C TYR A 132 27.97 44.77 19.63
N ARG A 133 26.67 45.08 19.64
CA ARG A 133 26.18 46.47 19.76
C ARG A 133 26.63 47.13 21.07
N THR A 134 26.62 46.39 22.17
CA THR A 134 27.07 46.88 23.49
C THR A 134 28.59 47.11 23.52
N ALA A 135 29.37 46.22 22.90
CA ALA A 135 30.80 46.39 22.74
C ALA A 135 31.13 47.61 21.86
N LEU A 136 30.41 47.81 20.76
CA LEU A 136 30.55 48.99 19.90
C LEU A 136 30.17 50.28 20.63
N ALA A 137 29.07 50.28 21.38
CA ALA A 137 28.66 51.44 22.17
C ALA A 137 29.64 51.76 23.31
N SER A 138 30.20 50.74 23.96
CA SER A 138 31.23 50.91 25.00
C SER A 138 32.54 51.41 24.40
N GLY A 139 32.97 50.85 23.26
CA GLY A 139 34.11 51.34 22.50
C GLY A 139 33.91 52.77 22.02
N ALA A 140 32.72 53.13 21.54
CA ALA A 140 32.38 54.50 21.15
C ALA A 140 32.37 55.47 22.34
N ARG A 141 31.97 55.04 23.55
CA ARG A 141 32.12 55.84 24.79
C ARG A 141 33.58 56.00 25.23
N ILE A 142 34.42 55.00 25.01
CA ILE A 142 35.87 55.08 25.28
C ILE A 142 36.58 55.99 24.25
N ILE A 143 36.15 55.91 22.98
CA ILE A 143 36.70 56.71 21.86
C ILE A 143 36.11 58.13 21.83
N GLN A 144 34.95 58.37 22.47
CA GLN A 144 34.46 59.71 22.72
C GLN A 144 35.49 60.45 23.59
N PRO A 145 36.11 61.52 23.08
CA PRO A 145 37.25 62.14 23.72
C PRO A 145 36.86 62.76 25.08
N SER A 146 37.46 62.27 26.16
CA SER A 146 37.82 63.09 27.32
C SER A 146 38.97 64.08 27.00
N LEU A 147 39.43 64.12 25.74
CA LEU A 147 40.41 65.11 25.26
C LEU A 147 39.87 66.56 25.25
N LEU A 148 38.55 66.79 25.35
CA LEU A 148 38.01 68.13 25.63
C LEU A 148 38.08 68.52 27.11
N ASP A 149 38.38 67.59 28.02
CA ASP A 149 38.56 67.85 29.46
C ASP A 149 40.04 68.16 29.80
N PHE A 150 40.95 68.07 28.82
CA PHE A 150 42.37 68.41 28.99
C PHE A 150 42.74 69.78 28.38
N LEU A 151 41.78 70.51 27.79
CA LEU A 151 41.98 71.83 27.19
C LEU A 151 40.89 72.86 27.56
N ARG A 152 40.54 72.96 28.85
CA ARG A 152 40.25 74.24 29.52
C ARG A 152 40.18 74.14 31.03
#